data_AF-A0A4Y2KNW3-F1
#
_entry.id   AF-A0A4Y2KNW3-F1
#
_cell.length_a   1.000
_cell.length_b   1.000
_cell.length_c   1.000
_cell.angle_alpha   90.00
_cell.angle_beta   90.00
_cell.angle_gamma   90.00
#
_symmetry.space_group_name_H-M   'P 1'
#
loop_
_entity.id
_entity.type
_entity.pdbx_description
1 polymer ?
#
loop_
_entity_poly.entity_id
_entity_poly.type
_entity_poly.pdbx_seq_one_letter_code
_entity_poly.pdbx_strand_id
1 'polypeptide(L)'
;MAEPITDSLNDIKKEFLKEFIAWLDKYEKMNSNNGRFSRETHSALRQTSKAFLSVTEYCCNNLNISYLLLGKIQTDKLESRFGQYRSMSSDQYHISIRQFYETENKLLISRELKLISHTSGSFDIDLFDNSDQDENSVEIIDDFFQDIELSNSDIDKVADSLPVVTYFAGYCSHSANKNVKCYKCRKKLLFDKEMDVDNFKLIKSCDRGGLLYPSEFVTNIVLHIYIVTQKLIIEKYELQFLKVQNQRNLVMKLVEELLMTCGTFQCVAVDISLKK
;
A
#
# COMPACT_ATOMS: atom_id res chain seq x y z
N MET A 1 9.57 -4.07 -22.20
CA MET A 1 10.55 -4.14 -21.10
C MET A 1 11.93 -3.97 -21.70
N ALA A 2 12.76 -3.07 -21.16
CA ALA A 2 14.16 -2.97 -21.58
C ALA A 2 14.93 -4.17 -21.01
N GLU A 3 15.65 -4.89 -21.87
CA GLU A 3 16.42 -6.07 -21.47
C GLU A 3 17.60 -5.69 -20.55
N PRO A 4 17.90 -6.47 -19.51
CA PRO A 4 18.97 -6.16 -18.56
C PRO A 4 20.37 -6.24 -19.19
N ILE A 5 21.35 -5.59 -18.55
CA ILE A 5 22.77 -5.83 -18.86
C ILE A 5 23.20 -7.08 -18.10
N THR A 6 23.85 -8.00 -18.79
CA THR A 6 24.26 -9.31 -18.28
C THR A 6 25.75 -9.36 -17.98
N ASP A 7 26.17 -10.37 -17.24
CA ASP A 7 27.59 -10.66 -17.01
C ASP A 7 28.30 -11.29 -18.23
N SER A 8 27.65 -11.35 -19.40
CA SER A 8 28.35 -11.85 -20.58
C SER A 8 29.53 -10.93 -20.94
N LEU A 9 30.68 -11.56 -21.21
CA LEU A 9 31.91 -10.86 -21.62
C LEU A 9 31.72 -10.03 -22.90
N ASN A 10 30.78 -10.44 -23.76
CA ASN A 10 30.41 -9.79 -25.02
C ASN A 10 28.99 -9.20 -24.97
N ASP A 11 28.59 -8.62 -23.84
CA ASP A 11 27.30 -7.91 -23.81
C ASP A 11 27.38 -6.67 -24.71
N ILE A 12 26.61 -6.68 -25.79
CA ILE A 12 26.48 -5.60 -26.78
C ILE A 12 26.19 -4.25 -26.09
N LYS A 13 25.49 -4.25 -24.95
CA LYS A 13 25.15 -3.02 -24.20
C LYS A 13 26.36 -2.45 -23.47
N LYS A 14 27.26 -3.31 -22.96
CA LYS A 14 28.52 -2.85 -22.35
C LYS A 14 29.45 -2.25 -23.40
N GLU A 15 29.54 -2.87 -24.57
CA GLU A 15 30.30 -2.34 -25.71
C GLU A 15 29.72 -1.00 -26.19
N PHE A 16 28.41 -0.93 -26.38
CA PHE A 16 27.72 0.32 -26.72
C PHE A 16 28.04 1.45 -25.73
N LEU A 17 27.99 1.19 -24.41
CA LEU A 17 28.33 2.21 -23.41
C LEU A 17 29.78 2.67 -23.53
N LYS A 18 30.73 1.76 -23.79
CA LYS A 18 32.14 2.11 -24.01
C LYS A 18 32.32 2.99 -25.25
N GLU A 19 31.69 2.60 -26.37
CA GLU A 19 31.71 3.37 -27.61
C GLU A 19 31.04 4.74 -27.44
N PHE A 20 29.92 4.79 -26.72
CA PHE A 20 29.20 6.03 -26.44
C PHE A 20 30.02 6.99 -25.58
N ILE A 21 30.72 6.50 -24.55
CA ILE A 21 31.67 7.30 -23.75
C ILE A 21 32.80 7.84 -24.63
N ALA A 22 33.38 7.00 -25.49
CA ALA A 22 34.44 7.43 -26.40
C ALA A 22 33.94 8.47 -27.42
N TRP A 23 32.70 8.33 -27.88
CA TRP A 23 32.04 9.32 -28.72
C TRP A 23 31.83 10.64 -27.97
N LEU A 24 31.36 10.61 -26.73
CA LEU A 24 31.20 11.81 -25.89
C LEU A 24 32.52 12.56 -25.67
N ASP A 25 33.61 11.83 -25.45
CA ASP A 25 34.96 12.39 -25.31
C ASP A 25 35.47 13.05 -26.60
N LYS A 26 35.12 12.51 -27.78
CA LYS A 26 35.44 13.11 -29.08
C LYS A 26 34.56 14.32 -29.37
N TYR A 27 33.27 14.20 -29.09
CA TYR A 27 32.26 15.24 -29.31
C TYR A 27 32.57 16.51 -28.51
N GLU A 28 33.05 16.39 -27.27
CA GLU A 28 33.45 17.53 -26.45
C GLU A 28 34.59 18.37 -27.06
N LYS A 29 35.47 17.71 -27.81
CA LYS A 29 36.66 18.32 -28.44
C LYS A 29 36.37 18.94 -29.81
N MET A 30 35.17 18.73 -30.36
CA MET A 30 34.79 19.32 -31.64
C MET A 30 34.46 20.81 -31.49
N ASN A 31 35.04 21.64 -32.35
CA ASN A 31 34.81 23.09 -32.38
C ASN A 31 33.53 23.45 -33.13
N SER A 32 32.37 23.12 -32.55
CA SER A 32 31.06 23.46 -33.11
C SER A 32 30.34 24.42 -32.16
N ASN A 33 30.11 25.66 -32.61
CA ASN A 33 29.39 26.67 -31.82
C ASN A 33 27.86 26.47 -31.79
N ASN A 34 27.33 25.66 -32.70
CA ASN A 34 25.89 25.36 -32.76
C ASN A 34 25.65 23.89 -32.36
N GLY A 35 24.74 23.67 -31.41
CA GLY A 35 24.25 22.34 -31.04
C GLY A 35 25.08 21.56 -30.02
N ARG A 36 26.00 22.20 -29.28
CA ARG A 36 26.77 21.56 -28.19
C ARG A 36 25.90 21.37 -26.94
N PHE A 37 26.07 20.25 -26.24
CA PHE A 37 25.55 20.12 -24.87
C PHE A 37 26.13 21.20 -23.96
N SER A 38 25.36 21.63 -22.96
CA SER A 38 25.95 22.40 -21.86
C SER A 38 27.04 21.57 -21.19
N ARG A 39 28.00 22.25 -20.55
CA ARG A 39 29.09 21.59 -19.82
C ARG A 39 28.54 20.65 -18.76
N GLU A 40 27.49 21.07 -18.07
CA GLU A 40 26.81 20.33 -17.02
C GLU A 40 26.13 19.06 -17.57
N THR A 41 25.39 19.19 -18.67
CA THR A 41 24.70 18.04 -19.31
C THR A 41 25.70 17.03 -19.87
N HIS A 42 26.77 17.49 -20.53
CA HIS A 42 27.81 16.59 -21.03
C HIS A 42 28.51 15.86 -19.88
N SER A 43 28.92 16.59 -18.85
CA SER A 43 29.57 16.02 -17.66
C SER A 43 28.68 14.99 -16.98
N ALA A 44 27.40 15.30 -16.75
CA ALA A 44 26.45 14.40 -16.13
C ALA A 44 26.24 13.14 -16.98
N LEU A 45 25.99 13.28 -18.28
CA LEU A 45 25.77 12.15 -19.19
C LEU A 45 26.99 11.22 -19.21
N ARG A 46 28.18 11.80 -19.37
CA ARG A 46 29.45 11.05 -19.37
C ARG A 46 29.69 10.34 -18.03
N GLN A 47 29.47 11.03 -16.91
CA GLN A 47 29.66 10.46 -15.58
C GLN A 47 28.69 9.32 -15.33
N THR A 48 27.41 9.48 -15.68
CA THR A 48 26.39 8.43 -15.55
C THR A 48 26.71 7.21 -16.39
N SER A 49 27.10 7.38 -17.66
CA SER A 49 27.49 6.25 -18.52
C SER A 49 28.71 5.49 -17.96
N LYS A 50 29.71 6.22 -17.45
CA LYS A 50 30.88 5.61 -16.79
C LYS A 50 30.52 4.88 -15.50
N ALA A 51 29.67 5.48 -14.68
CA ALA A 51 29.20 4.90 -13.44
C ALA A 51 28.42 3.61 -13.71
N PHE A 52 27.53 3.60 -14.71
CA PHE A 52 26.79 2.39 -15.11
C PHE A 52 27.70 1.24 -15.52
N LEU A 53 28.75 1.50 -16.30
CA LEU A 53 29.73 0.48 -16.65
C LEU A 53 30.45 -0.05 -15.40
N SER A 54 30.98 0.86 -14.57
CA SER A 54 31.75 0.51 -13.37
C SER A 54 30.91 -0.26 -12.34
N VAL A 55 29.65 0.16 -12.12
CA VAL A 55 28.71 -0.51 -11.22
C VAL A 55 28.35 -1.89 -11.77
N THR A 56 28.11 -2.02 -13.07
CA THR A 56 27.83 -3.32 -13.68
C THR A 56 29.01 -4.27 -13.50
N GLU A 57 30.23 -3.84 -13.82
CA GLU A 57 31.44 -4.65 -13.65
C GLU A 57 31.67 -5.05 -12.19
N TYR A 58 31.46 -4.14 -11.24
CA TYR A 58 31.56 -4.43 -9.82
C TYR A 58 30.49 -5.42 -9.34
N CYS A 59 29.23 -5.23 -9.73
CA CYS A 59 28.12 -6.11 -9.36
C CYS A 59 28.31 -7.53 -9.92
N CYS A 60 28.82 -7.65 -11.13
CA CYS A 60 29.11 -8.94 -11.74
C CYS A 60 30.31 -9.62 -11.06
N ASN A 61 31.46 -8.94 -10.97
CA ASN A 61 32.71 -9.54 -10.50
C ASN A 61 32.76 -9.76 -8.98
N ASN A 62 32.19 -8.84 -8.18
CA ASN A 62 32.32 -8.86 -6.72
C ASN A 62 31.06 -9.39 -6.01
N LEU A 63 29.88 -9.19 -6.58
CA LEU A 63 28.61 -9.59 -5.97
C LEU A 63 27.98 -10.83 -6.64
N ASN A 64 28.60 -11.34 -7.71
CA ASN A 64 28.15 -12.52 -8.47
C ASN A 64 26.69 -12.39 -8.96
N ILE A 65 26.30 -11.16 -9.35
CA ILE A 65 24.95 -10.84 -9.85
C ILE A 65 24.94 -11.10 -11.36
N SER A 66 24.04 -11.98 -11.81
CA SER A 66 23.95 -12.42 -13.22
C SER A 66 23.53 -11.33 -14.21
N TYR A 67 22.74 -10.36 -13.74
CA TYR A 67 22.31 -9.23 -14.54
C TYR A 67 21.92 -8.00 -13.70
N LEU A 68 22.05 -6.81 -14.28
CA LEU A 68 21.70 -5.54 -13.67
C LEU A 68 20.70 -4.76 -14.54
N LEU A 69 19.65 -4.26 -13.90
CA LEU A 69 18.66 -3.38 -14.52
C LEU A 69 19.03 -1.92 -14.25
N LEU A 70 19.78 -1.30 -15.17
CA LEU A 70 20.18 0.10 -15.04
C LEU A 70 18.99 1.06 -14.91
N GLY A 71 17.85 0.74 -15.53
CA GLY A 71 16.60 1.50 -15.36
C GLY A 71 16.00 1.46 -13.95
N LYS A 72 16.58 0.72 -13.01
CA LYS A 72 16.23 0.83 -11.58
C LYS A 72 17.08 1.85 -10.83
N ILE A 73 18.19 2.31 -11.42
CA ILE A 73 19.08 3.34 -10.90
C ILE A 73 18.64 4.71 -11.45
N GLN A 74 17.44 5.13 -11.06
CA GLN A 74 16.85 6.40 -11.48
C GLN A 74 15.95 6.99 -10.40
N THR A 75 15.70 8.29 -10.49
CA THR A 75 14.88 9.04 -9.53
C THR A 75 13.38 8.93 -9.78
N ASP A 76 12.92 8.30 -10.85
CA ASP A 76 11.50 8.18 -11.22
C ASP A 76 10.58 7.72 -10.08
N LYS A 77 11.01 6.75 -9.26
CA LYS A 77 10.23 6.29 -8.11
C LYS A 77 10.07 7.37 -7.05
N LEU A 78 11.11 8.18 -6.84
CA LEU A 78 11.08 9.31 -5.93
C LEU A 78 10.20 10.43 -6.51
N GLU A 79 10.27 10.68 -7.81
CA GLU A 79 9.42 11.66 -8.51
C GLU A 79 7.95 11.25 -8.50
N SER A 80 7.66 9.96 -8.69
CA SER A 80 6.33 9.38 -8.53
C SER A 80 5.80 9.59 -7.11
N ARG A 81 6.63 9.37 -6.09
CA ARG A 81 6.30 9.66 -4.68
C ARG A 81 6.02 11.16 -4.46
N PHE A 82 6.81 12.06 -5.03
CA PHE A 82 6.50 13.50 -5.01
C PHE A 82 5.20 13.85 -5.74
N GLY A 83 4.88 13.15 -6.81
CA GLY A 83 3.59 13.23 -7.50
C GLY A 83 2.43 12.87 -6.57
N GLN A 84 2.54 11.79 -5.80
CA GLN A 84 1.54 11.40 -4.81
C GLN A 84 1.31 12.49 -3.76
N TYR A 85 2.39 13.10 -3.24
CA TYR A 85 2.23 14.19 -2.27
C TYR A 85 1.46 15.38 -2.84
N ARG A 86 1.74 15.76 -4.08
CA ARG A 86 1.05 16.86 -4.76
C ARG A 86 -0.42 16.53 -4.96
N SER A 87 -0.71 15.35 -5.49
CA SER A 87 -2.07 14.91 -5.78
C SER A 87 -2.95 14.84 -4.53
N MET A 88 -2.43 14.26 -3.45
CA MET A 88 -3.13 14.21 -2.16
C MET A 88 -3.25 15.58 -1.47
N SER A 89 -2.56 16.60 -1.97
CA SER A 89 -2.64 18.00 -1.53
C SER A 89 -3.40 18.87 -2.55
N SER A 90 -4.35 18.28 -3.29
CA SER A 90 -5.16 18.95 -4.31
C SER A 90 -4.34 19.48 -5.49
N ASP A 91 -3.36 18.69 -5.94
CA ASP A 91 -2.47 18.96 -7.07
C ASP A 91 -1.70 20.30 -6.96
N GLN A 92 -1.43 20.75 -5.73
CA GLN A 92 -0.63 21.94 -5.48
C GLN A 92 0.85 21.68 -5.74
N TYR A 93 1.50 22.53 -6.54
CA TYR A 93 2.94 22.45 -6.79
C TYR A 93 3.78 22.71 -5.53
N HIS A 94 3.30 23.62 -4.67
CA HIS A 94 3.96 23.99 -3.43
C HIS A 94 3.21 23.38 -2.26
N ILE A 95 3.81 22.37 -1.64
CA ILE A 95 3.26 21.67 -0.48
C ILE A 95 3.97 22.21 0.76
N SER A 96 3.21 22.55 1.81
CA SER A 96 3.83 22.88 3.10
C SER A 96 4.44 21.65 3.75
N ILE A 97 5.47 21.84 4.59
CA ILE A 97 6.08 20.75 5.37
C ILE A 97 5.03 19.98 6.18
N ARG A 98 4.01 20.68 6.70
CA ARG A 98 2.92 20.06 7.43
C ARG A 98 2.08 19.12 6.56
N GLN A 99 1.67 19.57 5.37
CA GLN A 99 0.92 18.74 4.42
C GLN A 99 1.75 17.53 3.96
N PHE A 100 3.07 17.71 3.79
CA PHE A 100 3.98 16.62 3.47
C PHE A 100 3.93 15.52 4.55
N TYR A 101 4.09 15.86 5.83
CA TYR A 101 4.00 14.89 6.92
C TYR A 101 2.60 14.26 7.05
N GLU A 102 1.54 15.05 6.87
CA GLU A 102 0.16 14.53 6.92
C GLU A 102 -0.09 13.52 5.80
N THR A 103 0.41 13.79 4.59
CA THR A 103 0.28 12.87 3.46
C THR A 103 1.18 11.65 3.61
N GLU A 104 2.41 11.81 4.08
CA GLU A 104 3.31 10.68 4.34
C GLU A 104 2.70 9.72 5.37
N ASN A 105 2.12 10.24 6.46
CA ASN A 105 1.44 9.41 7.44
C ASN A 105 0.27 8.62 6.81
N LYS A 106 -0.53 9.23 5.93
CA LYS A 106 -1.60 8.53 5.22
C LYS A 106 -1.05 7.41 4.33
N LEU A 107 0.04 7.68 3.60
CA LEU A 107 0.65 6.69 2.71
C LEU A 107 1.31 5.54 3.49
N LEU A 108 1.90 5.81 4.65
CA LEU A 108 2.45 4.78 5.54
C LEU A 108 1.33 3.89 6.07
N ILE A 109 0.23 4.47 6.54
CA ILE A 109 -0.95 3.70 7.01
C ILE A 109 -1.49 2.82 5.88
N SER A 110 -1.55 3.33 4.64
CA SER A 110 -1.95 2.52 3.48
C SER A 110 -1.05 1.31 3.28
N ARG A 111 0.26 1.52 3.33
CA ARG A 111 1.27 0.47 3.09
C ARG A 111 1.26 -0.64 4.14
N GLU A 112 0.86 -0.32 5.37
CA GLU A 112 0.71 -1.33 6.41
C GLU A 112 -0.53 -2.22 6.20
N LEU A 113 -1.55 -1.76 5.45
CA LEU A 113 -2.64 -2.60 4.96
C LEU A 113 -2.20 -3.40 3.72
N LYS A 114 -1.35 -4.41 3.92
CA LYS A 114 -0.95 -5.29 2.83
C LYS A 114 -2.07 -6.26 2.50
N LEU A 115 -2.59 -6.18 1.27
CA LEU A 115 -3.39 -7.24 0.68
C LEU A 115 -2.49 -8.11 -0.20
N ILE A 116 -2.63 -9.42 -0.12
CA ILE A 116 -1.84 -10.35 -0.93
C ILE A 116 -2.82 -11.12 -1.82
N SER A 117 -2.87 -10.71 -3.08
CA SER A 117 -3.58 -11.44 -4.12
C SER A 117 -2.75 -12.65 -4.55
N HIS A 118 -3.41 -13.77 -4.87
CA HIS A 118 -2.71 -14.93 -5.39
C HIS A 118 -2.20 -14.68 -6.84
N THR A 119 -2.97 -14.00 -7.70
CA THR A 119 -2.55 -13.70 -9.08
C THR A 119 -1.55 -12.55 -9.20
N SER A 120 -1.68 -11.53 -8.36
CA SER A 120 -0.98 -10.25 -8.50
C SER A 120 0.05 -9.98 -7.39
N GLY A 121 0.14 -10.87 -6.40
CA GLY A 121 1.05 -10.72 -5.26
C GLY A 121 0.58 -9.63 -4.29
N SER A 122 1.52 -9.06 -3.53
CA SER A 122 1.21 -7.96 -2.61
C SER A 122 0.90 -6.69 -3.38
N PHE A 123 -0.25 -6.07 -3.11
CA PHE A 123 -0.63 -4.78 -3.67
C PHE A 123 -1.05 -3.81 -2.56
N ASP A 124 -0.83 -2.53 -2.81
CA ASP A 124 -1.25 -1.44 -1.93
C ASP A 124 -2.67 -1.00 -2.30
N ILE A 125 -3.49 -0.68 -1.31
CA ILE A 125 -4.84 -0.16 -1.54
C ILE A 125 -4.75 1.34 -1.82
N ASP A 126 -5.24 1.80 -2.97
CA ASP A 126 -5.48 3.23 -3.21
C ASP A 126 -6.74 3.66 -2.44
N LEU A 127 -6.53 4.18 -1.23
CA LEU A 127 -7.55 4.49 -0.21
C LEU A 127 -8.62 5.52 -0.59
N PHE A 128 -8.61 6.09 -1.79
CA PHE A 128 -9.35 7.33 -2.08
C PHE A 128 -10.06 7.39 -3.44
N ASP A 129 -10.31 6.26 -4.11
CA ASP A 129 -11.19 6.28 -5.28
C ASP A 129 -12.66 6.27 -4.83
N ASN A 130 -13.25 7.46 -4.70
CA ASN A 130 -14.68 7.66 -4.43
C ASN A 130 -15.50 7.46 -5.71
N SER A 131 -15.29 6.35 -6.43
CA SER A 131 -16.23 5.99 -7.49
C SER A 131 -17.51 5.48 -6.81
N ASP A 132 -18.54 6.32 -6.80
CA ASP A 132 -19.89 5.97 -6.39
C ASP A 132 -20.39 4.83 -7.29
N GLN A 133 -20.15 3.59 -6.89
CA GLN A 133 -20.79 2.45 -7.53
C GLN A 133 -22.21 2.29 -6.99
N ASP A 134 -23.15 2.00 -7.90
CA ASP A 134 -24.57 1.82 -7.63
C ASP A 134 -24.79 0.85 -6.45
N GLU A 135 -25.18 1.39 -5.29
CA GLU A 135 -25.46 0.61 -4.07
C GLU A 135 -26.71 -0.29 -4.21
N ASN A 136 -27.45 -0.19 -5.31
CA ASN A 136 -28.72 -0.87 -5.54
C ASN A 136 -28.63 -2.24 -6.26
N SER A 137 -27.45 -2.70 -6.67
CA SER A 137 -27.32 -4.05 -7.25
C SER A 137 -27.27 -5.11 -6.15
N VAL A 138 -28.36 -5.86 -5.98
CA VAL A 138 -28.44 -6.96 -5.01
C VAL A 138 -27.69 -8.17 -5.57
N GLU A 139 -26.45 -8.39 -5.13
CA GLU A 139 -25.74 -9.64 -5.46
C GLU A 139 -26.16 -10.76 -4.51
N ILE A 140 -26.61 -11.88 -5.07
CA ILE A 140 -26.90 -13.09 -4.30
C ILE A 140 -25.56 -13.77 -4.02
N ILE A 141 -25.33 -14.19 -2.77
CA ILE A 141 -24.14 -14.97 -2.43
C ILE A 141 -24.23 -16.30 -3.16
N ASP A 142 -23.29 -16.53 -4.08
CA ASP A 142 -23.11 -17.83 -4.72
C ASP A 142 -22.76 -18.87 -3.65
N ASP A 143 -23.35 -20.07 -3.75
CA ASP A 143 -23.06 -21.19 -2.86
C ASP A 143 -21.54 -21.45 -2.76
N PHE A 144 -20.78 -21.10 -3.80
CA PHE A 144 -19.32 -21.16 -3.80
C PHE A 144 -18.64 -20.38 -2.67
N PHE A 145 -19.22 -19.28 -2.20
CA PHE A 145 -18.65 -18.43 -1.13
C PHE A 145 -19.15 -18.78 0.27
N GLN A 146 -20.14 -19.68 0.41
CA GLN A 146 -20.72 -20.05 1.71
C GLN A 146 -19.74 -20.82 2.62
N ASP A 147 -18.73 -21.46 2.03
CA ASP A 147 -17.67 -22.18 2.76
C ASP A 147 -16.70 -21.25 3.53
N ILE A 148 -16.82 -19.93 3.40
CA ILE A 148 -15.89 -18.99 4.02
C ILE A 148 -16.22 -18.87 5.51
N GLU A 149 -15.51 -19.63 6.34
CA GLU A 149 -15.58 -19.52 7.80
C GLU A 149 -14.39 -18.71 8.36
N LEU A 150 -14.56 -18.09 9.51
CA LEU A 150 -13.49 -17.42 10.25
C LEU A 150 -12.97 -18.32 11.38
N SER A 151 -11.65 -18.54 11.42
CA SER A 151 -11.01 -19.32 12.48
C SER A 151 -10.08 -18.43 13.32
N ASN A 152 -9.80 -18.85 14.56
CA ASN A 152 -8.81 -18.18 15.42
C ASN A 152 -7.44 -18.06 14.73
N SER A 153 -7.07 -19.04 13.92
CA SER A 153 -5.80 -19.02 13.17
C SER A 153 -5.72 -17.91 12.13
N ASP A 154 -6.87 -17.42 11.65
CA ASP A 154 -6.91 -16.31 10.69
C ASP A 154 -6.69 -14.97 11.39
N ILE A 155 -7.17 -14.84 12.64
CA ILE A 155 -6.95 -13.67 13.49
C ILE A 155 -5.47 -13.56 13.86
N ASP A 156 -4.83 -14.68 14.23
CA ASP A 156 -3.41 -14.71 14.56
C ASP A 156 -2.52 -14.25 13.39
N LYS A 157 -2.90 -14.58 12.15
CA LYS A 157 -2.16 -14.17 10.94
C LYS A 157 -2.21 -12.66 10.67
N VAL A 158 -3.23 -11.96 11.17
CA VAL A 158 -3.43 -10.52 10.95
C VAL A 158 -3.16 -9.69 12.20
N ALA A 159 -2.62 -10.29 13.26
CA ALA A 159 -2.33 -9.61 14.53
C ALA A 159 -1.39 -8.40 14.35
N ASP A 160 -0.40 -8.49 13.45
CA ASP A 160 0.52 -7.39 13.14
C ASP A 160 -0.19 -6.21 12.47
N SER A 161 -1.28 -6.46 11.73
CA SER A 161 -2.11 -5.44 11.08
C SER A 161 -3.13 -4.81 12.05
N LEU A 162 -3.28 -5.35 13.27
CA LEU A 162 -4.30 -4.93 14.22
C LEU A 162 -4.26 -3.43 14.56
N PRO A 163 -3.09 -2.79 14.81
CA PRO A 163 -3.05 -1.35 15.08
C PRO A 163 -3.63 -0.49 13.95
N VAL A 164 -3.45 -0.94 12.70
CA VAL A 164 -3.97 -0.26 11.51
C VAL A 164 -5.47 -0.51 11.36
N VAL A 165 -5.92 -1.75 11.56
CA VAL A 165 -7.34 -2.11 11.60
C VAL A 165 -8.08 -1.30 12.67
N THR A 166 -7.50 -1.14 13.86
CA THR A 166 -8.06 -0.31 14.93
C THR A 166 -8.09 1.17 14.54
N TYR A 167 -7.09 1.68 13.82
CA TYR A 167 -7.13 3.04 13.29
C TYR A 167 -8.31 3.25 12.30
N PHE A 168 -8.53 2.30 11.39
CA PHE A 168 -9.70 2.34 10.49
C PHE A 168 -11.03 2.23 11.23
N ALA A 169 -11.10 1.36 12.25
CA ALA A 169 -12.27 1.27 13.11
C ALA A 169 -12.58 2.60 13.81
N GLY A 170 -11.56 3.38 14.19
CA GLY A 170 -11.73 4.74 14.72
C GLY A 170 -12.38 5.69 13.71
N TYR A 171 -11.96 5.63 12.44
CA TYR A 171 -12.59 6.38 11.36
C TYR A 171 -14.04 5.94 11.10
N CYS A 172 -14.31 4.63 11.05
CA CYS A 172 -15.66 4.09 10.92
C CYS A 172 -16.57 4.56 12.06
N SER A 173 -16.05 4.54 13.30
CA SER A 173 -16.76 5.01 14.49
C SER A 173 -17.08 6.50 14.41
N HIS A 174 -16.13 7.32 13.96
CA HIS A 174 -16.34 8.76 13.71
C HIS A 174 -17.44 9.00 12.69
N SER A 175 -17.39 8.30 11.56
CA SER A 175 -18.37 8.43 10.49
C SER A 175 -19.78 8.02 10.95
N ALA A 176 -19.90 6.85 11.59
CA ALA A 176 -21.17 6.37 12.13
C ALA A 176 -21.74 7.28 13.23
N ASN A 177 -20.89 7.80 14.12
CA ASN A 177 -21.30 8.67 15.23
C ASN A 177 -21.93 10.00 14.74
N LYS A 178 -21.55 10.50 13.56
CA LYS A 178 -22.20 11.68 12.95
C LYS A 178 -23.68 11.43 12.63
N ASN A 179 -24.03 10.21 12.24
CA ASN A 179 -25.37 9.86 11.74
C ASN A 179 -26.26 9.26 12.82
N VAL A 180 -25.69 8.54 13.79
CA VAL A 180 -26.45 7.90 14.88
C VAL A 180 -26.92 8.96 15.88
N LYS A 181 -28.24 9.04 16.11
CA LYS A 181 -28.84 9.96 17.11
C LYS A 181 -29.04 9.31 18.50
N CYS A 182 -29.10 7.99 18.56
CA CYS A 182 -29.34 7.26 19.82
C CYS A 182 -28.09 7.29 20.72
N TYR A 183 -28.24 7.81 21.94
CA TYR A 183 -27.16 7.90 22.93
C TYR A 183 -26.55 6.54 23.29
N LYS A 184 -27.38 5.51 23.51
CA LYS A 184 -26.91 4.15 23.84
C LYS A 184 -26.09 3.56 22.69
N CYS A 185 -26.50 3.79 21.44
CA CYS A 185 -25.77 3.33 20.28
C CYS A 185 -24.43 4.08 20.11
N ARG A 186 -24.41 5.40 20.36
CA ARG A 186 -23.15 6.17 20.36
C ARG A 186 -22.14 5.63 21.37
N LYS A 187 -22.59 5.31 22.60
CA LYS A 187 -21.74 4.69 23.62
C LYS A 187 -21.23 3.30 23.25
N LYS A 188 -21.91 2.57 22.35
CA LYS A 188 -21.42 1.28 21.85
C LYS A 188 -20.40 1.42 20.73
N LEU A 189 -20.32 2.57 20.06
CA LEU A 189 -19.36 2.81 18.97
C LEU A 189 -17.99 3.30 19.48
N LEU A 190 -17.97 3.97 20.62
CA LEU A 190 -16.81 4.67 21.13
C LEU A 190 -16.42 4.14 22.51
N PHE A 191 -15.11 4.10 22.76
CA PHE A 191 -14.54 3.82 24.07
C PHE A 191 -14.06 5.11 24.73
N ASP A 192 -14.11 5.20 26.05
CA ASP A 192 -13.59 6.36 26.79
C ASP A 192 -12.04 6.32 26.82
N LYS A 193 -11.41 7.48 26.61
CA LYS A 193 -10.00 7.71 26.20
C LYS A 193 -8.88 7.16 27.11
N GLU A 194 -9.18 6.43 28.18
CA GLU A 194 -8.24 6.23 29.30
C GLU A 194 -7.51 4.88 29.35
N MET A 195 -7.70 3.95 28.42
CA MET A 195 -6.99 2.66 28.44
C MET A 195 -5.76 2.63 27.53
N ASP A 196 -4.60 2.45 28.15
CA ASP A 196 -3.30 2.26 27.52
C ASP A 196 -3.16 0.84 26.97
N VAL A 197 -3.67 0.62 25.75
CA VAL A 197 -3.55 -0.66 25.05
C VAL A 197 -2.53 -0.51 23.93
N ASP A 198 -1.61 -1.47 23.82
CA ASP A 198 -0.61 -1.55 22.74
C ASP A 198 -1.23 -1.43 21.34
N ASN A 199 -2.47 -1.89 21.16
CA ASN A 199 -3.23 -1.83 19.90
C ASN A 199 -3.59 -0.40 19.47
N PHE A 200 -3.58 0.58 20.39
CA PHE A 200 -3.82 1.99 20.08
C PHE A 200 -2.55 2.78 19.81
N LYS A 201 -1.36 2.16 19.77
CA LYS A 201 -0.08 2.84 19.50
C LYS A 201 -0.14 3.73 18.26
N LEU A 202 -0.74 3.23 17.18
CA LEU A 202 -0.88 3.99 15.94
C LEU A 202 -1.81 5.20 16.14
N ILE A 203 -3.00 4.99 16.73
CA ILE A 203 -3.94 6.08 17.02
C ILE A 203 -3.28 7.15 17.90
N LYS A 204 -2.59 6.75 18.97
CA LYS A 204 -1.87 7.67 19.87
C LYS A 204 -0.78 8.46 19.15
N SER A 205 -0.02 7.81 18.26
CA SER A 205 1.02 8.49 17.49
C SER A 205 0.46 9.51 16.48
N CYS A 206 -0.75 9.26 15.98
CA CYS A 206 -1.44 10.14 15.05
C CYS A 206 -2.34 11.19 15.75
N ASP A 207 -2.66 11.01 17.03
CA ASP A 207 -3.62 11.85 17.74
C ASP A 207 -3.06 13.24 18.05
N ARG A 208 -3.82 14.25 17.59
CA ARG A 208 -3.58 15.67 17.89
C ARG A 208 -4.65 16.24 18.84
N GLY A 209 -5.34 15.37 19.58
CA GLY A 209 -6.39 15.70 20.55
C GLY A 209 -7.82 15.49 20.05
N GLY A 210 -7.99 15.02 18.81
CA GLY A 210 -9.28 14.94 18.11
C GLY A 210 -9.66 13.56 17.58
N LEU A 211 -8.77 12.57 17.65
CA LEU A 211 -9.11 11.22 17.21
C LEU A 211 -10.04 10.53 18.23
N LEU A 212 -10.96 9.74 17.68
CA LEU A 212 -11.91 8.93 18.41
C LEU A 212 -11.38 7.51 18.54
N TYR A 213 -11.55 6.92 19.72
CA TYR A 213 -11.15 5.55 20.02
C TYR A 213 -12.35 4.64 19.76
N PRO A 214 -12.24 3.70 18.80
CA PRO A 214 -13.33 2.79 18.51
C PRO A 214 -13.54 1.83 19.68
N SER A 215 -14.78 1.38 19.85
CA SER A 215 -15.05 0.24 20.72
C SER A 215 -14.48 -1.05 20.12
N GLU A 216 -14.33 -2.06 20.97
CA GLU A 216 -13.97 -3.42 20.54
C GLU A 216 -14.98 -3.97 19.52
N PHE A 217 -16.25 -3.62 19.68
CA PHE A 217 -17.29 -3.99 18.73
C PHE A 217 -17.00 -3.51 17.30
N VAL A 218 -16.65 -2.23 17.13
CA VAL A 218 -16.34 -1.71 15.80
C VAL A 218 -15.03 -2.28 15.27
N THR A 219 -14.03 -2.45 16.15
CA THR A 219 -12.74 -3.05 15.79
C THR A 219 -12.91 -4.47 15.26
N ASN A 220 -13.76 -5.28 15.91
CA ASN A 220 -14.04 -6.64 15.47
C ASN A 220 -14.72 -6.67 14.11
N ILE A 221 -15.69 -5.78 13.85
CA ILE A 221 -16.33 -5.69 12.52
C ILE A 221 -15.29 -5.40 11.43
N VAL A 222 -14.44 -4.39 11.63
CA VAL A 222 -13.42 -4.03 10.63
C VAL A 222 -12.39 -5.16 10.45
N LEU A 223 -12.04 -5.85 11.53
CA LEU A 223 -11.16 -7.02 11.48
C LEU A 223 -11.78 -8.16 10.64
N HIS A 224 -13.07 -8.44 10.83
CA HIS A 224 -13.78 -9.47 10.05
C HIS A 224 -13.83 -9.10 8.56
N ILE A 225 -14.13 -7.83 8.24
CA ILE A 225 -14.09 -7.33 6.86
C ILE A 225 -12.70 -7.56 6.24
N TYR A 226 -11.64 -7.23 6.99
CA TYR A 226 -10.27 -7.38 6.51
C TYR A 226 -9.92 -8.85 6.24
N ILE A 227 -10.23 -9.76 7.16
CA ILE A 227 -9.93 -11.19 7.00
C ILE A 227 -10.75 -11.81 5.86
N VAL A 228 -12.05 -11.50 5.77
CA VAL A 228 -12.91 -12.00 4.68
C VAL A 228 -12.38 -11.53 3.33
N THR A 229 -12.00 -10.26 3.23
CA THR A 229 -11.40 -9.70 2.01
C THR A 229 -10.13 -10.44 1.63
N GLN A 230 -9.23 -10.69 2.60
CA GLN A 230 -8.01 -11.46 2.38
C GLN A 230 -8.29 -12.89 1.91
N LYS A 231 -9.31 -13.56 2.45
CA LYS A 231 -9.68 -14.91 2.01
C LYS A 231 -10.23 -14.93 0.59
N LEU A 232 -11.01 -13.93 0.20
CA LEU A 232 -11.59 -13.82 -1.13
C LEU A 232 -10.54 -13.61 -2.23
N ILE A 233 -9.39 -13.02 -1.89
CA ILE A 233 -8.29 -12.77 -2.83
C ILE A 233 -7.21 -13.88 -2.83
N ILE A 234 -7.44 -14.99 -2.12
CA ILE A 234 -6.60 -16.20 -2.16
C ILE A 234 -7.03 -17.10 -3.34
N GLU A 235 -6.11 -17.95 -3.81
CA GLU A 235 -6.24 -18.86 -4.97
C GLU A 235 -7.61 -19.51 -5.12
N LYS A 236 -8.21 -20.04 -4.03
CA LYS A 236 -9.49 -20.75 -4.07
C LYS A 236 -10.64 -19.87 -4.57
N TYR A 237 -10.67 -18.59 -4.20
CA TYR A 237 -11.83 -17.71 -4.41
C TYR A 237 -11.58 -16.59 -5.41
N GLU A 238 -10.33 -16.21 -5.64
CA GLU A 238 -9.96 -14.99 -6.36
C GLU A 238 -10.55 -14.90 -7.77
N LEU A 239 -10.44 -15.97 -8.57
CA LEU A 239 -10.92 -15.96 -9.96
C LEU A 239 -12.44 -15.81 -10.07
N GLN A 240 -13.19 -16.31 -9.08
CA GLN A 240 -14.63 -16.11 -9.04
C GLN A 240 -14.96 -14.73 -8.51
N PHE A 241 -14.28 -14.28 -7.45
CA PHE A 241 -14.44 -12.94 -6.88
C PHE A 241 -14.18 -11.82 -7.89
N LEU A 242 -13.19 -11.98 -8.78
CA LEU A 242 -12.90 -11.01 -9.85
C LEU A 242 -13.97 -10.92 -10.93
N LYS A 243 -14.87 -11.92 -11.06
CA LYS A 243 -15.97 -11.93 -12.03
C LYS A 243 -17.26 -11.29 -11.49
N VAL A 244 -17.32 -11.08 -10.18
CA VAL A 244 -18.45 -10.48 -9.46
C VAL A 244 -18.56 -9.01 -9.88
N GLN A 245 -19.79 -8.53 -10.13
CA GLN A 245 -20.01 -7.17 -10.62
C GLN A 245 -19.86 -6.14 -9.50
N ASN A 246 -20.30 -6.48 -8.28
CA ASN A 246 -20.29 -5.62 -7.10
C ASN A 246 -19.60 -6.31 -5.91
N GLN A 247 -18.30 -6.51 -6.04
CA GLN A 247 -17.43 -7.10 -5.01
C GLN A 247 -17.64 -6.52 -3.61
N ARG A 248 -17.90 -5.20 -3.51
CA ARG A 248 -18.17 -4.53 -2.24
C ARG A 248 -19.43 -5.08 -1.57
N ASN A 249 -20.52 -5.24 -2.32
CA ASN A 249 -21.77 -5.75 -1.77
C ASN A 249 -21.65 -7.23 -1.35
N LEU A 250 -20.94 -8.04 -2.13
CA LEU A 250 -20.65 -9.43 -1.74
C LEU A 250 -19.93 -9.51 -0.40
N VAL A 251 -18.84 -8.74 -0.22
CA VAL A 251 -18.08 -8.71 1.04
C VAL A 251 -18.97 -8.30 2.20
N MET A 252 -19.80 -7.26 2.03
CA MET A 252 -20.72 -6.79 3.06
C MET A 252 -21.70 -7.88 3.49
N LYS A 253 -22.33 -8.58 2.55
CA LYS A 253 -23.29 -9.63 2.86
C LYS A 253 -22.64 -10.85 3.53
N LEU A 254 -21.48 -11.29 3.06
CA LEU A 254 -20.73 -12.39 3.68
C LEU A 254 -20.37 -12.05 5.13
N VAL A 255 -19.90 -10.83 5.37
CA VAL A 255 -19.57 -10.38 6.73
C VAL A 255 -20.83 -10.28 7.59
N GLU A 256 -21.94 -9.78 7.07
CA GLU A 256 -23.22 -9.75 7.79
C GLU A 256 -23.70 -11.16 8.17
N GLU A 257 -23.66 -12.12 7.24
CA GLU A 257 -24.03 -13.51 7.52
C GLU A 257 -23.10 -14.14 8.56
N LEU A 258 -21.79 -13.92 8.47
CA LEU A 258 -20.82 -14.41 9.45
C LEU A 258 -21.04 -13.83 10.85
N LEU A 259 -21.33 -12.53 10.93
CA LEU A 259 -21.63 -11.85 12.20
C LEU A 259 -22.96 -12.33 12.81
N MET A 260 -23.93 -12.72 11.97
CA MET A 260 -25.23 -13.22 12.42
C MET A 260 -25.20 -14.71 12.81
N THR A 261 -24.42 -15.54 12.09
CA THR A 261 -24.27 -16.98 12.32
C THR A 261 -23.38 -17.31 13.51
N CYS A 262 -22.35 -16.50 13.79
CA CYS A 262 -21.53 -16.66 15.00
C CYS A 262 -22.29 -16.45 16.32
N GLY A 263 -23.57 -16.10 16.27
CA GLY A 263 -24.28 -15.58 17.44
C GLY A 263 -23.71 -14.22 17.78
N THR A 264 -24.58 -13.24 17.90
CA THR A 264 -24.24 -11.88 18.29
C THR A 264 -23.24 -11.84 19.47
N PHE A 265 -22.02 -11.32 19.20
CA PHE A 265 -21.02 -10.82 20.16
C PHE A 265 -20.15 -11.81 20.97
N GLN A 266 -19.88 -13.04 20.52
CA GLN A 266 -19.09 -13.96 21.37
C GLN A 266 -17.95 -14.78 20.75
N CYS A 267 -17.58 -14.54 19.49
CA CYS A 267 -16.42 -15.22 18.91
C CYS A 267 -15.21 -14.29 18.84
N VAL A 268 -14.24 -14.63 19.69
CA VAL A 268 -12.82 -14.27 19.72
C VAL A 268 -12.50 -12.88 20.27
N ALA A 269 -12.45 -12.86 21.60
CA ALA A 269 -11.37 -12.26 22.37
C ALA A 269 -10.15 -11.87 21.53
N VAL A 270 -10.06 -10.59 21.19
CA VAL A 270 -8.85 -9.92 21.63
C VAL A 270 -9.10 -9.71 23.11
N ASP A 271 -8.52 -10.56 23.98
CA ASP A 271 -8.38 -10.22 25.39
C ASP A 271 -7.55 -8.93 25.46
N ILE A 272 -8.23 -7.79 25.28
CA ILE A 272 -7.70 -6.43 25.43
C ILE A 272 -7.55 -6.09 26.92
N SER A 273 -7.77 -7.06 27.81
CA SER A 273 -7.51 -6.94 29.23
C SER A 273 -7.03 -8.28 29.79
N LEU A 274 -5.89 -8.21 30.48
CA LEU A 274 -5.33 -9.21 31.39
C LEU A 274 -4.36 -10.24 30.79
N LYS A 275 -3.23 -9.76 30.27
CA LYS A 275 -1.95 -10.34 30.71
C LYS A 275 -1.26 -9.35 31.65
N LYS A 276 -1.36 -9.67 32.95
CA LYS A 276 -0.44 -9.15 33.97
C LYS A 276 0.99 -9.58 33.64
#